data_AF-B3N5U6-F1
#
_entry.id   AF-B3N5U6-F1
#
_cell.length_a   1.000
_cell.length_b   1.000
_cell.length_c   1.000
_cell.angle_alpha   90.00
_cell.angle_beta   90.00
_cell.angle_gamma   90.00
#
_symmetry.space_group_name_H-M   'P 1'
#
loop_
_entity.id
_entity.type
_entity.pdbx_description
1 polymer ?
#
loop_
_entity_poly.entity_id
_entity_poly.type
_entity_poly.pdbx_seq_one_letter_code
_entity_poly.pdbx_strand_id
1 'polypeptide(L)'
;MACIENLNDDCLLKIVEYLNLEEQLELWKSCESASRLRSVISYTWQRQEEHTVDQETFKDNYEVLDEFLQCIRFTVAELTLRYLTMDQLKQWKGHTFPNLRQLTYLGDENSDIDGDVDIAILVACFPELEAIGLSGNTSGNHISRWRNIRRLDLQLCWYLSTQCFEEICQNLRLQALGIQWHSAEEDAYVRAISRLQELEELELDIVHLGSDNISQLLSLPKLKKLRLHNFEQLDDLLSDIGRIRGQDVLAAAFSDNIWMKRTEVLAKLRNLRSLTLVDDEGCCAIDFRTIINCFPLLEQLHLENSRIWLNADGIWDAVLACPRLRVFSMSNQVLYDDFFAFSKSTMNRALNQRMEALTMHFYKTDKEDLISQHFRHPKLNVSFSATSSSYSQLPGECIELEFMRLES
;
A
#
# COMPACT_ATOMS: atom_id res chain seq x y z
N MET A 1 -31.92 -2.04 -41.16
CA MET A 1 -30.98 -2.28 -40.05
C MET A 1 -30.86 -0.97 -39.28
N ALA A 2 -31.06 -0.98 -37.96
CA ALA A 2 -30.83 0.21 -37.15
C ALA A 2 -29.31 0.43 -37.06
N CYS A 3 -28.82 1.55 -37.60
CA CYS A 3 -27.41 1.92 -37.52
C CYS A 3 -27.12 2.53 -36.15
N ILE A 4 -25.98 2.19 -35.55
CA ILE A 4 -25.50 2.79 -34.29
C ILE A 4 -25.39 4.32 -34.39
N GLU A 5 -25.17 4.84 -35.61
CA GLU A 5 -25.14 6.27 -35.94
C GLU A 5 -26.48 7.00 -35.72
N ASN A 6 -27.59 6.29 -35.53
CA ASN A 6 -28.88 6.90 -35.24
C ASN A 6 -29.12 7.15 -33.74
N LEU A 7 -28.25 6.66 -32.86
CA LEU A 7 -28.31 6.92 -31.41
C LEU A 7 -27.83 8.34 -31.11
N ASN A 8 -28.33 9.00 -30.06
CA ASN A 8 -27.80 10.29 -29.63
C ASN A 8 -26.47 10.12 -28.86
N ASP A 9 -25.79 11.23 -28.58
CA ASP A 9 -24.47 11.21 -27.95
C ASP A 9 -24.51 10.61 -26.54
N ASP A 10 -25.57 10.82 -25.77
CA ASP A 10 -25.74 10.23 -24.44
C ASP A 10 -25.80 8.70 -24.50
N CYS A 11 -26.52 8.14 -25.48
CA CYS A 11 -26.58 6.70 -25.70
C CYS A 11 -25.24 6.15 -26.19
N LEU A 12 -24.56 6.85 -27.11
CA LEU A 12 -23.25 6.44 -27.59
C LEU A 12 -22.20 6.45 -26.48
N LEU A 13 -22.21 7.50 -25.67
CA LEU A 13 -21.33 7.65 -24.51
C LEU A 13 -21.56 6.52 -23.52
N LYS A 14 -22.82 6.19 -23.21
CA LYS A 14 -23.15 5.05 -22.36
C LYS A 14 -22.62 3.74 -22.92
N ILE A 15 -22.70 3.52 -24.23
CA ILE A 15 -22.15 2.31 -24.88
C ILE A 15 -20.63 2.29 -24.76
N VAL A 16 -19.96 3.40 -25.07
CA VAL A 16 -18.49 3.51 -24.99
C VAL A 16 -17.99 3.33 -23.55
N GLU A 17 -18.73 3.83 -22.54
CA GLU A 17 -18.42 3.64 -21.12
C GLU A 17 -18.45 2.15 -20.68
N TYR A 18 -19.09 1.25 -21.43
CA TYR A 18 -19.05 -0.20 -21.17
C TYR A 18 -17.85 -0.91 -21.80
N LEU A 19 -17.12 -0.25 -22.70
CA LEU A 19 -15.97 -0.81 -23.39
C LEU A 19 -14.69 -0.53 -22.59
N ASN A 20 -13.78 -1.50 -22.56
CA ASN A 20 -12.42 -1.26 -22.06
C ASN A 20 -11.60 -0.42 -23.06
N LEU A 21 -10.41 0.05 -22.64
CA LEU A 21 -9.59 0.93 -23.49
C LEU A 21 -9.23 0.27 -24.83
N GLU A 22 -8.88 -1.01 -24.85
CA GLU A 22 -8.51 -1.72 -26.09
C GLU A 22 -9.69 -1.77 -27.07
N GLU A 23 -10.88 -2.13 -26.59
CA GLU A 23 -12.12 -2.14 -27.37
C GLU A 23 -12.48 -0.75 -27.91
N GLN A 24 -12.28 0.30 -27.09
CA GLN A 24 -12.48 1.68 -27.53
C GLN A 24 -11.49 2.07 -28.64
N LEU A 25 -10.23 1.66 -28.55
CA LEU A 25 -9.21 1.93 -29.56
C LEU A 25 -9.51 1.20 -30.87
N GLU A 26 -9.94 -0.06 -30.83
CA GLU A 26 -10.39 -0.80 -32.02
C GLU A 26 -11.60 -0.13 -32.68
N LEU A 27 -12.58 0.27 -31.88
CA LEU A 27 -13.77 0.98 -32.38
C LEU A 27 -13.38 2.31 -33.01
N TRP A 28 -12.49 3.07 -32.36
CA TRP A 28 -11.99 4.34 -32.87
C TRP A 28 -11.25 4.18 -34.21
N LYS A 29 -10.43 3.12 -34.36
CA LYS A 29 -9.70 2.79 -35.61
C LYS A 29 -10.64 2.44 -36.75
N SER A 30 -11.71 1.71 -36.45
CA SER A 30 -12.69 1.28 -37.46
C SER A 30 -13.63 2.42 -37.92
N CYS A 31 -13.68 3.52 -37.18
CA CYS A 31 -14.49 4.68 -37.48
C CYS A 31 -13.83 5.63 -38.48
N GLU A 32 -14.64 6.22 -39.37
CA GLU A 32 -14.19 7.34 -40.21
C GLU A 32 -13.69 8.51 -39.34
N SER A 33 -12.65 9.21 -39.80
CA SER A 33 -11.99 10.26 -39.00
C SER A 33 -12.88 11.42 -38.58
N ALA A 34 -13.97 11.66 -39.32
CA ALA A 34 -14.94 12.71 -39.02
C ALA A 34 -16.23 12.17 -38.35
N SER A 35 -16.25 10.90 -37.92
CA SER A 35 -17.46 10.31 -37.36
C SER A 35 -17.78 10.85 -35.97
N ARG A 36 -19.08 11.00 -35.69
CA ARG A 36 -19.56 11.41 -34.36
C ARG A 36 -19.14 10.41 -33.27
N LEU A 37 -19.13 9.12 -33.61
CA LEU A 37 -18.70 8.07 -32.70
C LEU A 37 -17.24 8.24 -32.28
N ARG A 38 -16.34 8.61 -33.22
CA ARG A 38 -14.94 8.90 -32.92
C ARG A 38 -14.80 10.07 -31.94
N SER A 39 -15.58 11.14 -32.11
CA SER A 39 -15.62 12.26 -31.17
C SER A 39 -16.13 11.87 -29.78
N VAL A 40 -17.16 11.02 -29.71
CA VAL A 40 -17.68 10.49 -28.43
C VAL A 40 -16.61 9.66 -27.71
N ILE A 41 -15.88 8.81 -28.43
CA ILE A 41 -14.79 8.01 -27.84
C ILE A 41 -13.67 8.91 -27.30
N SER A 42 -13.19 9.87 -28.09
CA SER A 42 -12.18 10.83 -27.64
C SER A 42 -12.65 11.66 -26.44
N TYR A 43 -13.93 12.00 -26.38
CA TYR A 43 -14.54 12.67 -25.23
C TYR A 43 -14.57 11.76 -23.98
N THR A 44 -14.83 10.46 -24.14
CA THR A 44 -14.74 9.49 -23.03
C THR A 44 -13.33 9.44 -22.45
N TRP A 45 -12.29 9.40 -23.29
CA TRP A 45 -10.90 9.42 -22.82
C TRP A 45 -10.58 10.70 -22.02
N GLN A 46 -11.06 11.85 -22.49
CA GLN A 46 -10.88 13.13 -21.80
C GLN A 46 -11.56 13.19 -20.43
N ARG A 47 -12.70 12.51 -20.25
CA ARG A 47 -13.43 12.50 -18.97
C ARG A 47 -12.78 11.64 -17.90
N GLN A 48 -11.88 10.74 -18.29
CA GLN A 48 -11.16 9.89 -17.35
C GLN A 48 -9.90 10.60 -16.89
N GLU A 49 -9.77 10.77 -15.57
CA GLU A 49 -8.60 11.36 -14.93
C GLU A 49 -7.49 10.30 -14.71
N GLU A 50 -7.83 9.02 -14.81
CA GLU A 50 -6.94 7.88 -14.57
C GLU A 50 -6.84 7.03 -15.82
N HIS A 51 -5.62 6.68 -16.24
CA HIS A 51 -5.37 5.83 -17.40
C HIS A 51 -4.28 4.78 -17.11
N THR A 52 -4.43 3.59 -17.68
CA THR A 52 -3.37 2.56 -17.71
C THR A 52 -3.02 2.26 -19.17
N VAL A 53 -1.73 2.27 -19.49
CA VAL A 53 -1.22 1.97 -20.82
C VAL A 53 -0.17 0.87 -20.72
N ASP A 54 -0.46 -0.25 -21.38
CA ASP A 54 0.43 -1.40 -21.44
C ASP A 54 1.16 -1.45 -22.79
N GLN A 55 2.23 -2.22 -22.86
CA GLN A 55 3.01 -2.47 -24.08
C GLN A 55 2.12 -2.87 -25.27
N GLU A 56 1.15 -3.76 -25.03
CA GLU A 56 0.29 -4.31 -26.08
C GLU A 56 -0.81 -3.33 -26.52
N THR A 57 -1.21 -2.37 -25.68
CA THR A 57 -2.33 -1.44 -25.94
C THR A 57 -2.16 -0.67 -27.26
N PHE A 58 -0.94 -0.24 -27.57
CA PHE A 58 -0.63 0.54 -28.77
C PHE A 58 0.42 -0.11 -29.67
N LYS A 59 0.59 -1.43 -29.57
CA LYS A 59 1.56 -2.17 -30.37
C LYS A 59 1.35 -1.91 -31.86
N ASP A 60 2.41 -1.47 -32.53
CA ASP A 60 2.44 -1.12 -33.95
C ASP A 60 1.41 -0.05 -34.40
N ASN A 61 0.81 0.69 -33.47
CA ASN A 61 -0.28 1.64 -33.74
C ASN A 61 0.02 3.06 -33.22
N TYR A 62 1.16 3.62 -33.62
CA TYR A 62 1.64 4.92 -33.13
C TYR A 62 0.73 6.11 -33.47
N GLU A 63 0.02 6.08 -34.59
CA GLU A 63 -0.94 7.14 -34.95
C GLU A 63 -2.08 7.25 -33.92
N VAL A 64 -2.57 6.10 -33.45
CA VAL A 64 -3.65 6.06 -32.46
C VAL A 64 -3.13 6.44 -31.08
N LEU A 65 -1.88 6.08 -30.76
CA LEU A 65 -1.22 6.54 -29.55
C LEU A 65 -1.13 8.07 -29.53
N ASP A 66 -0.65 8.70 -30.60
CA ASP A 66 -0.50 10.16 -30.64
C ASP A 66 -1.84 10.89 -30.42
N GLU A 67 -2.90 10.41 -31.08
CA GLU A 67 -4.26 10.95 -30.93
C GLU A 67 -4.83 10.72 -29.52
N PHE A 68 -4.59 9.55 -28.94
CA PHE A 68 -4.95 9.26 -27.55
C PHE A 68 -4.24 10.23 -26.58
N LEU A 69 -2.91 10.38 -26.69
CA LEU A 69 -2.13 11.30 -25.86
C LEU A 69 -2.62 12.75 -26.02
N GLN A 70 -2.89 13.18 -27.25
CA GLN A 70 -3.43 14.49 -27.56
C GLN A 70 -4.79 14.73 -26.88
N CYS A 71 -5.64 13.69 -26.78
CA CYS A 71 -6.92 13.77 -26.10
C CYS A 71 -6.73 13.95 -24.59
N ILE A 72 -5.93 13.11 -23.94
CA ILE A 72 -5.89 13.04 -22.47
C ILE A 72 -4.97 14.07 -21.81
N ARG A 73 -4.05 14.70 -22.56
CA ARG A 73 -2.94 15.49 -21.97
C ARG A 73 -3.35 16.60 -21.01
N PHE A 74 -4.55 17.16 -21.16
CA PHE A 74 -5.03 18.25 -20.29
C PHE A 74 -5.99 17.79 -19.19
N THR A 75 -6.31 16.51 -19.12
CA THR A 75 -7.33 16.00 -18.18
C THR A 75 -6.80 14.90 -17.27
N VAL A 76 -5.81 14.12 -17.72
CA VAL A 76 -5.23 13.05 -16.91
C VAL A 76 -4.51 13.62 -15.67
N ALA A 77 -4.83 13.04 -14.53
CA ALA A 77 -4.23 13.33 -13.22
C ALA A 77 -3.37 12.14 -12.73
N GLU A 78 -3.73 10.91 -13.08
CA GLU A 78 -3.02 9.70 -12.71
C GLU A 78 -2.78 8.79 -13.92
N LEU A 79 -1.58 8.24 -14.02
CA LEU A 79 -1.17 7.44 -15.16
C LEU A 79 -0.34 6.24 -14.73
N THR A 80 -0.68 5.06 -15.24
CA THR A 80 0.15 3.86 -15.10
C THR A 80 0.67 3.45 -16.47
N LEU A 81 1.99 3.32 -16.61
CA LEU A 81 2.68 2.91 -17.83
C LEU A 81 3.38 1.57 -17.56
N ARG A 82 3.07 0.52 -18.33
CA ARG A 82 3.66 -0.81 -18.10
C ARG A 82 4.38 -1.33 -19.32
N TYR A 83 5.67 -1.60 -19.14
CA TYR A 83 6.55 -2.29 -20.08
C TYR A 83 6.58 -1.65 -21.47
N LEU A 84 6.44 -0.32 -21.55
CA LEU A 84 6.47 0.38 -22.82
C LEU A 84 7.84 0.24 -23.48
N THR A 85 7.83 -0.10 -24.77
CA THR A 85 9.05 -0.08 -25.57
C THR A 85 9.57 1.35 -25.76
N MET A 86 10.87 1.51 -26.02
CA MET A 86 11.43 2.83 -26.28
C MET A 86 10.81 3.56 -27.47
N ASP A 87 10.36 2.84 -28.49
CA ASP A 87 9.73 3.46 -29.66
C ASP A 87 8.34 3.99 -29.34
N GLN A 88 7.62 3.35 -28.42
CA GLN A 88 6.38 3.89 -27.85
C GLN A 88 6.67 5.11 -26.99
N LEU A 89 7.64 5.03 -26.05
CA LEU A 89 8.01 6.15 -25.17
C LEU A 89 8.48 7.38 -25.96
N LYS A 90 9.20 7.21 -27.07
CA LYS A 90 9.61 8.33 -27.92
C LYS A 90 8.45 9.15 -28.46
N GLN A 91 7.27 8.55 -28.66
CA GLN A 91 6.07 9.28 -29.10
C GLN A 91 5.61 10.31 -28.06
N TRP A 92 5.95 10.11 -26.78
CA TRP A 92 5.56 11.02 -25.70
C TRP A 92 6.33 12.34 -25.73
N LYS A 93 7.53 12.40 -26.36
CA LYS A 93 8.40 13.60 -26.36
C LYS A 93 7.73 14.87 -26.91
N GLY A 94 6.68 14.75 -27.71
CA GLY A 94 5.91 15.88 -28.26
C GLY A 94 4.80 16.38 -27.34
N HIS A 95 4.56 15.72 -26.21
CA HIS A 95 3.43 15.95 -25.33
C HIS A 95 3.87 16.43 -23.95
N THR A 96 3.01 17.23 -23.32
CA THR A 96 3.20 17.69 -21.94
C THR A 96 1.87 17.57 -21.23
N PHE A 97 1.91 17.03 -20.02
CA PHE A 97 0.73 16.70 -19.22
C PHE A 97 0.72 17.58 -17.96
N PRO A 98 0.26 18.84 -18.06
CA PRO A 98 0.38 19.81 -16.97
C PRO A 98 -0.44 19.46 -15.71
N ASN A 99 -1.44 18.59 -15.85
CA ASN A 99 -2.33 18.19 -14.77
C ASN A 99 -1.98 16.83 -14.16
N LEU A 100 -1.00 16.11 -14.72
CA LEU A 100 -0.57 14.84 -14.14
C LEU A 100 0.12 15.09 -12.79
N ARG A 101 -0.31 14.35 -11.77
CA ARG A 101 0.21 14.42 -10.40
C ARG A 101 0.75 13.09 -9.91
N GLN A 102 0.21 11.97 -10.39
CA GLN A 102 0.66 10.63 -10.01
C GLN A 102 1.07 9.82 -11.24
N LEU A 103 2.21 9.14 -11.14
CA LEU A 103 2.72 8.27 -12.19
C LEU A 103 3.22 6.96 -11.59
N THR A 104 2.79 5.83 -12.14
CA THR A 104 3.45 4.54 -11.95
C THR A 104 4.08 4.13 -13.27
N TYR A 105 5.38 3.96 -13.29
CA TYR A 105 6.11 3.52 -14.46
C TYR A 105 6.81 2.19 -14.17
N LEU A 106 6.35 1.14 -14.85
CA LEU A 106 6.94 -0.18 -14.78
C LEU A 106 7.83 -0.39 -16.00
N GLY A 107 9.14 -0.13 -15.85
CA GLY A 107 10.13 -0.38 -16.89
C GLY A 107 10.37 -1.88 -17.10
N ASP A 108 10.75 -2.27 -18.31
CA ASP A 108 11.18 -3.64 -18.61
C ASP A 108 12.65 -3.84 -18.20
N GLU A 109 12.89 -4.67 -17.19
CA GLU A 109 14.22 -5.01 -16.67
C GLU A 109 15.09 -5.74 -17.71
N ASN A 110 14.49 -6.40 -18.70
CA ASN A 110 15.21 -7.11 -19.75
C ASN A 110 15.42 -6.26 -21.01
N SER A 111 14.97 -5.00 -20.98
CA SER A 111 15.07 -4.15 -22.15
C SER A 111 16.49 -3.65 -22.37
N ASP A 112 16.88 -3.55 -23.64
CA ASP A 112 18.15 -2.93 -24.08
C ASP A 112 18.12 -1.39 -23.93
N ILE A 113 17.33 -0.84 -23.01
CA ILE A 113 17.26 0.60 -22.76
C ILE A 113 18.61 1.05 -22.17
N ASP A 114 19.32 1.86 -22.94
CA ASP A 114 20.61 2.40 -22.53
C ASP A 114 20.42 3.52 -21.50
N GLY A 115 20.68 3.21 -20.23
CA GLY A 115 20.63 4.16 -19.11
C GLY A 115 19.24 4.76 -18.86
N ASP A 116 19.20 6.02 -18.44
CA ASP A 116 17.97 6.72 -17.98
C ASP A 116 17.24 7.49 -19.08
N VAL A 117 17.30 7.02 -20.34
CA VAL A 117 16.70 7.74 -21.48
C VAL A 117 15.18 7.80 -21.38
N ASP A 118 14.55 6.75 -20.90
CA ASP A 118 13.12 6.71 -20.59
C ASP A 118 12.76 7.72 -19.50
N ILE A 119 13.47 7.73 -18.37
CA ILE A 119 13.25 8.68 -17.27
C ILE A 119 13.40 10.12 -17.77
N ALA A 120 14.38 10.40 -18.65
CA ALA A 120 14.54 11.72 -19.25
C ALA A 120 13.30 12.17 -20.07
N ILE A 121 12.62 11.24 -20.74
CA ILE A 121 11.36 11.49 -21.45
C ILE A 121 10.26 11.79 -20.45
N LEU A 122 10.09 10.94 -19.43
CA LEU A 122 9.05 11.11 -18.40
C LEU A 122 9.18 12.47 -17.71
N VAL A 123 10.41 12.89 -17.36
CA VAL A 123 10.69 14.21 -16.77
C VAL A 123 10.23 15.36 -17.67
N ALA A 124 10.41 15.24 -18.99
CA ALA A 124 9.97 16.27 -19.93
C ALA A 124 8.44 16.31 -20.10
N CYS A 125 7.79 15.15 -20.02
CA CYS A 125 6.34 15.02 -20.22
C CYS A 125 5.54 15.45 -18.98
N PHE A 126 6.08 15.21 -17.79
CA PHE A 126 5.37 15.31 -16.50
C PHE A 126 6.04 16.30 -15.53
N PRO A 127 6.05 17.61 -15.84
CA PRO A 127 6.82 18.57 -15.06
C PRO A 127 6.28 18.82 -13.64
N GLU A 128 4.97 18.63 -13.43
CA GLU A 128 4.27 18.98 -12.18
C GLU A 128 3.97 17.75 -11.29
N LEU A 129 4.74 16.68 -11.45
CA LEU A 129 4.52 15.41 -10.76
C LEU A 129 4.75 15.53 -9.23
N GLU A 130 3.84 14.95 -8.45
CA GLU A 130 3.87 14.95 -6.98
C GLU A 130 4.15 13.56 -6.39
N ALA A 131 3.75 12.49 -7.10
CA ALA A 131 3.98 11.11 -6.72
C ALA A 131 4.48 10.28 -7.90
N ILE A 132 5.53 9.48 -7.68
CA ILE A 132 6.01 8.53 -8.68
C ILE A 132 6.48 7.21 -8.06
N GLY A 133 6.05 6.10 -8.66
CA GLY A 133 6.65 4.78 -8.47
C GLY A 133 7.37 4.34 -9.74
N LEU A 134 8.64 3.95 -9.59
CA LEU A 134 9.50 3.50 -10.69
C LEU A 134 9.93 2.05 -10.48
N SER A 135 9.98 1.28 -11.56
CA SER A 135 10.70 0.01 -11.63
C SER A 135 11.60 -0.03 -12.85
N GLY A 136 12.54 -0.99 -12.88
CA GLY A 136 13.42 -1.24 -14.01
C GLY A 136 14.84 -0.75 -13.80
N ASN A 137 15.59 -0.61 -14.90
CA ASN A 137 17.04 -0.41 -14.89
C ASN A 137 17.48 1.05 -14.74
N THR A 138 16.78 1.84 -13.92
CA THR A 138 17.15 3.24 -13.73
C THR A 138 18.36 3.39 -12.81
N SER A 139 19.28 4.28 -13.19
CA SER A 139 20.39 4.69 -12.30
C SER A 139 19.98 5.80 -11.31
N GLY A 140 18.77 6.34 -11.48
CA GLY A 140 18.24 7.48 -10.72
C GLY A 140 18.62 8.84 -11.31
N ASN A 141 19.33 8.86 -12.45
CA ASN A 141 19.63 10.10 -13.14
C ASN A 141 18.32 10.78 -13.55
N HIS A 142 18.32 12.10 -13.58
CA HIS A 142 17.16 12.94 -13.89
C HIS A 142 16.02 12.99 -12.86
N ILE A 143 15.88 12.04 -11.92
CA ILE A 143 14.77 12.04 -10.95
C ILE A 143 14.70 13.35 -10.15
N SER A 144 15.84 13.91 -9.75
CA SER A 144 15.93 15.18 -9.02
C SER A 144 15.37 16.41 -9.77
N ARG A 145 15.07 16.27 -11.07
CA ARG A 145 14.47 17.34 -11.88
C ARG A 145 12.97 17.51 -11.61
N TRP A 146 12.30 16.51 -11.06
CA TRP A 146 10.90 16.63 -10.62
C TRP A 146 10.80 17.31 -9.25
N ARG A 147 10.85 18.63 -9.25
CA ARG A 147 10.96 19.44 -8.02
C ARG A 147 9.75 19.37 -7.08
N ASN A 148 8.62 18.90 -7.58
CA ASN A 148 7.36 18.84 -6.82
C ASN A 148 7.09 17.47 -6.19
N ILE A 149 7.95 16.46 -6.43
CA ILE A 149 7.75 15.13 -5.86
C ILE A 149 7.80 15.20 -4.34
N ARG A 150 6.78 14.58 -3.74
CA ARG A 150 6.64 14.34 -2.30
C ARG A 150 6.56 12.86 -1.98
N ARG A 151 6.12 12.02 -2.92
CA ARG A 151 6.03 10.56 -2.75
C ARG A 151 6.88 9.89 -3.83
N LEU A 152 7.90 9.16 -3.42
CA LEU A 152 8.83 8.50 -4.33
C LEU A 152 8.96 7.04 -3.94
N ASP A 153 8.72 6.14 -4.88
CA ASP A 153 8.91 4.70 -4.70
C ASP A 153 9.92 4.18 -5.74
N LEU A 154 11.00 3.59 -5.23
CA LEU A 154 12.14 3.03 -5.94
C LEU A 154 12.42 1.58 -5.51
N GLN A 155 11.45 0.89 -4.89
CA GLN A 155 11.62 -0.48 -4.40
C GLN A 155 11.94 -1.51 -5.49
N LEU A 156 11.79 -1.17 -6.78
CA LEU A 156 12.10 -2.08 -7.90
C LEU A 156 13.19 -1.50 -8.83
N CYS A 157 14.07 -0.65 -8.28
CA CYS A 157 15.18 -0.03 -9.01
C CYS A 157 16.53 -0.63 -8.59
N TRP A 158 16.87 -1.82 -9.08
CA TRP A 158 18.07 -2.57 -8.69
C TRP A 158 19.41 -1.92 -9.10
N TYR A 159 19.38 -1.01 -10.08
CA TYR A 159 20.58 -0.37 -10.64
C TYR A 159 20.78 1.08 -10.16
N LEU A 160 20.05 1.48 -9.11
CA LEU A 160 20.08 2.82 -8.57
C LEU A 160 21.49 3.18 -8.07
N SER A 161 22.05 4.29 -8.57
CA SER A 161 23.34 4.79 -8.10
C SER A 161 23.19 5.48 -6.75
N THR A 162 24.03 5.11 -5.79
CA THR A 162 24.10 5.79 -4.47
C THR A 162 24.37 7.30 -4.60
N GLN A 163 25.16 7.73 -5.59
CA GLN A 163 25.39 9.15 -5.87
C GLN A 163 24.11 9.84 -6.33
N CYS A 164 23.41 9.26 -7.31
CA CYS A 164 22.15 9.82 -7.80
C CYS A 164 21.10 9.85 -6.69
N PHE A 165 21.04 8.82 -5.86
CA PHE A 165 20.14 8.78 -4.70
C PHE A 165 20.45 9.86 -3.67
N GLU A 166 21.74 10.13 -3.40
CA GLU A 166 22.13 11.24 -2.54
C GLU A 166 21.66 12.58 -3.14
N GLU A 167 21.82 12.78 -4.44
CA GLU A 167 21.33 13.98 -5.14
C GLU A 167 19.80 14.10 -5.07
N ILE A 168 19.06 13.00 -5.20
CA ILE A 168 17.60 12.96 -5.03
C ILE A 168 17.23 13.45 -3.61
N CYS A 169 17.85 12.90 -2.57
CA CYS A 169 17.56 13.27 -1.19
C CYS A 169 17.97 14.70 -0.83
N GLN A 170 18.96 15.26 -1.53
CA GLN A 170 19.37 16.66 -1.34
C GLN A 170 18.41 17.66 -1.99
N ASN A 171 17.83 17.29 -3.13
CA ASN A 171 17.06 18.23 -3.97
C ASN A 171 15.54 18.14 -3.76
N LEU A 172 15.03 16.99 -3.31
CA LEU A 172 13.60 16.75 -3.13
C LEU A 172 13.16 16.90 -1.68
N ARG A 173 11.91 17.33 -1.47
CA ARG A 173 11.27 17.46 -0.15
C ARG A 173 10.29 16.32 0.06
N LEU A 174 10.83 15.11 0.12
CA LEU A 174 10.05 13.88 0.22
C LEU A 174 9.31 13.78 1.57
N GLN A 175 8.07 13.34 1.50
CA GLN A 175 7.19 12.99 2.61
C GLN A 175 6.97 11.47 2.70
N ALA A 176 7.01 10.77 1.56
CA ALA A 176 7.01 9.31 1.53
C ALA A 176 8.15 8.81 0.62
N LEU A 177 8.86 7.80 1.09
CA LEU A 177 9.93 7.14 0.36
C LEU A 177 9.81 5.61 0.51
N GLY A 178 9.69 4.91 -0.62
CA GLY A 178 9.91 3.48 -0.76
C GLY A 178 11.25 3.22 -1.43
N ILE A 179 12.08 2.36 -0.85
CA ILE A 179 13.41 2.07 -1.39
C ILE A 179 13.87 0.66 -1.00
N GLN A 180 14.64 0.06 -1.90
CA GLN A 180 15.40 -1.16 -1.63
C GLN A 180 16.90 -0.89 -1.78
N TRP A 181 17.73 -1.62 -1.03
CA TRP A 181 19.18 -1.59 -1.22
C TRP A 181 19.87 -2.88 -0.76
N HIS A 182 21.08 -3.10 -1.27
CA HIS A 182 21.96 -4.17 -0.80
C HIS A 182 22.76 -3.74 0.43
N SER A 183 23.12 -4.70 1.29
CA SER A 183 23.82 -4.43 2.56
C SER A 183 25.16 -3.69 2.41
N ALA A 184 25.85 -3.83 1.28
CA ALA A 184 27.13 -3.17 1.05
C ALA A 184 27.03 -1.63 0.95
N GLU A 185 25.83 -1.09 0.71
CA GLU A 185 25.61 0.34 0.45
C GLU A 185 24.82 1.03 1.56
N GLU A 186 24.49 0.31 2.64
CA GLU A 186 23.62 0.73 3.72
C GLU A 186 23.94 2.14 4.26
N ASP A 187 25.20 2.40 4.59
CA ASP A 187 25.66 3.69 5.15
C ASP A 187 25.39 4.87 4.20
N ALA A 188 25.48 4.65 2.89
CA ALA A 188 25.27 5.70 1.90
C ALA A 188 23.78 6.06 1.82
N TYR A 189 22.91 5.05 1.73
CA TYR A 189 21.45 5.24 1.70
C TYR A 189 20.94 5.89 2.99
N VAL A 190 21.34 5.38 4.15
CA VAL A 190 20.90 5.89 5.46
C VAL A 190 21.34 7.33 5.66
N ARG A 191 22.58 7.68 5.28
CA ARG A 191 23.07 9.06 5.35
C ARG A 191 22.26 10.00 4.45
N ALA A 192 21.89 9.56 3.25
CA ALA A 192 21.08 10.35 2.33
C ALA A 192 19.66 10.55 2.89
N ILE A 193 19.01 9.48 3.33
CA ILE A 193 17.64 9.49 3.87
C ILE A 193 17.54 10.37 5.13
N SER A 194 18.54 10.32 6.00
CA SER A 194 18.58 11.12 7.25
C SER A 194 18.54 12.63 7.01
N ARG A 195 18.76 13.10 5.77
CA ARG A 195 18.64 14.52 5.39
C ARG A 195 17.20 14.93 5.07
N LEU A 196 16.29 14.00 4.84
CA LEU A 196 14.90 14.25 4.48
C LEU A 196 14.05 14.68 5.70
N GLN A 197 14.18 15.94 6.10
CA GLN A 197 13.52 16.49 7.30
C GLN A 197 11.98 16.50 7.25
N GLU A 198 11.41 16.34 6.05
CA GLU A 198 9.98 16.31 5.81
C GLU A 198 9.42 14.88 5.71
N LEU A 199 10.27 13.85 5.83
CA LEU A 199 9.87 12.47 5.63
C LEU A 199 8.93 11.98 6.75
N GLU A 200 7.76 11.52 6.34
CA GLU A 200 6.70 11.02 7.22
C GLU A 200 6.51 9.51 7.12
N GLU A 201 6.68 8.95 5.92
CA GLU A 201 6.54 7.53 5.61
C GLU A 201 7.85 7.00 5.00
N LEU A 202 8.41 5.95 5.59
CA LEU A 202 9.58 5.25 5.07
C LEU A 202 9.27 3.77 4.92
N GLU A 203 9.50 3.24 3.73
CA GLU A 203 9.30 1.83 3.41
C GLU A 203 10.62 1.25 2.89
N LEU A 204 11.09 0.19 3.56
CA LEU A 204 12.40 -0.41 3.33
C LEU A 204 12.22 -1.89 2.96
N ASP A 205 12.71 -2.24 1.77
CA ASP A 205 12.92 -3.64 1.38
C ASP A 205 14.43 -3.94 1.40
N ILE A 206 14.90 -4.49 2.52
CA ILE A 206 16.33 -4.60 2.83
C ILE A 206 16.63 -5.89 3.59
N VAL A 207 17.83 -6.44 3.38
CA VAL A 207 18.28 -7.67 4.05
C VAL A 207 18.85 -7.39 5.45
N HIS A 208 19.54 -6.26 5.61
CA HIS A 208 20.24 -5.89 6.83
C HIS A 208 20.21 -4.38 7.08
N LEU A 209 20.15 -4.00 8.36
CA LEU A 209 20.24 -2.64 8.85
C LEU A 209 20.92 -2.66 10.22
N GLY A 210 22.12 -2.08 10.32
CA GLY A 210 22.90 -1.97 11.54
C GLY A 210 22.26 -1.02 12.57
N SER A 211 22.58 -1.27 13.85
CA SER A 211 22.03 -0.54 15.01
C SER A 211 22.27 0.99 14.96
N ASP A 212 23.43 1.41 14.45
CA ASP A 212 23.76 2.83 14.31
C ASP A 212 22.94 3.51 13.20
N ASN A 213 22.64 2.76 12.14
CA ASN A 213 21.87 3.24 11.00
C ASN A 213 20.38 3.30 11.28
N ILE A 214 19.81 2.30 11.99
CA ILE A 214 18.43 2.42 12.49
C ILE A 214 18.29 3.62 13.44
N SER A 215 19.29 3.88 14.30
CA SER A 215 19.26 5.06 15.18
C SER A 215 19.21 6.37 14.40
N GLN A 216 19.93 6.46 13.27
CA GLN A 216 19.87 7.61 12.38
C GLN A 216 18.51 7.74 11.70
N LEU A 217 17.95 6.66 11.13
CA LEU A 217 16.63 6.70 10.48
C LEU A 217 15.51 7.07 11.47
N LEU A 218 15.54 6.52 12.68
CA LEU A 218 14.54 6.84 13.70
C LEU A 218 14.68 8.26 14.26
N SER A 219 15.80 8.95 14.02
CA SER A 219 16.00 10.35 14.40
C SER A 219 15.27 11.35 13.50
N LEU A 220 14.67 10.87 12.39
CA LEU A 220 13.88 11.71 11.49
C LEU A 220 12.69 12.34 12.23
N PRO A 221 12.58 13.69 12.23
CA PRO A 221 11.69 14.39 13.16
C PRO A 221 10.21 14.21 12.85
N LYS A 222 9.86 13.95 11.58
CA LYS A 222 8.47 13.80 11.13
C LYS A 222 8.07 12.35 10.83
N LEU A 223 8.96 11.38 11.06
CA LEU A 223 8.70 9.99 10.75
C LEU A 223 7.54 9.45 11.60
N LYS A 224 6.44 9.15 10.93
CA LYS A 224 5.18 8.64 11.49
C LYS A 224 4.93 7.18 11.13
N LYS A 225 5.46 6.71 10.00
CA LYS A 225 5.24 5.33 9.53
C LYS A 225 6.55 4.73 9.05
N LEU A 226 6.86 3.53 9.53
CA LEU A 226 7.98 2.72 9.06
C LEU A 226 7.46 1.35 8.62
N ARG A 227 7.73 0.98 7.38
CA ARG A 227 7.45 -0.35 6.81
C ARG A 227 8.75 -1.08 6.51
N LEU A 228 8.76 -2.37 6.81
CA LEU A 228 9.92 -3.24 6.69
C LEU A 228 9.51 -4.54 5.98
N HIS A 229 10.23 -4.89 4.93
CA HIS A 229 10.05 -6.11 4.12
C HIS A 229 11.28 -7.00 4.20
N ASN A 230 11.08 -8.32 3.99
CA ASN A 230 12.14 -9.32 3.72
C ASN A 230 13.33 -9.34 4.70
N PHE A 231 13.08 -9.13 5.99
CA PHE A 231 14.16 -8.90 6.95
C PHE A 231 14.50 -10.16 7.79
N GLU A 232 15.65 -10.79 7.51
CA GLU A 232 16.09 -12.03 8.21
C GLU A 232 16.33 -11.83 9.72
N GLN A 233 16.69 -10.60 10.14
CA GLN A 233 17.08 -10.27 11.53
C GLN A 233 16.04 -9.39 12.24
N LEU A 234 14.75 -9.61 11.95
CA LEU A 234 13.70 -8.65 12.30
C LEU A 234 13.55 -8.46 13.80
N ASP A 235 13.85 -9.48 14.60
CA ASP A 235 13.85 -9.37 16.06
C ASP A 235 14.93 -8.40 16.59
N ASP A 236 16.13 -8.41 16.00
CA ASP A 236 17.21 -7.53 16.45
C ASP A 236 16.89 -6.07 16.07
N LEU A 237 16.32 -5.87 14.88
CA LEU A 237 15.82 -4.56 14.44
C LEU A 237 14.66 -4.05 15.30
N LEU A 238 13.63 -4.86 15.54
CA LEU A 238 12.52 -4.51 16.44
C LEU A 238 13.02 -4.28 17.88
N SER A 239 14.05 -5.01 18.30
CA SER A 239 14.69 -4.83 19.60
C SER A 239 15.35 -3.45 19.72
N ASP A 240 15.98 -2.97 18.64
CA ASP A 240 16.55 -1.63 18.54
C ASP A 240 15.49 -0.54 18.43
N ILE A 241 14.48 -0.71 17.58
CA ILE A 241 13.34 0.20 17.49
C ILE A 241 12.67 0.34 18.86
N GLY A 242 12.42 -0.78 19.53
CA GLY A 242 11.86 -0.83 20.87
C GLY A 242 12.71 -0.09 21.92
N ARG A 243 14.04 -0.11 21.77
CA ARG A 243 14.98 0.61 22.65
C ARG A 243 14.97 2.12 22.39
N ILE A 244 14.86 2.54 21.12
CA ILE A 244 15.04 3.94 20.71
C ILE A 244 13.69 4.69 20.72
N ARG A 245 12.66 4.12 20.10
CA ARG A 245 11.32 4.72 19.91
C ARG A 245 10.17 3.80 20.33
N GLY A 246 10.40 2.73 21.09
CA GLY A 246 9.33 1.79 21.48
C GLY A 246 8.16 2.43 22.23
N GLN A 247 8.40 3.55 22.92
CA GLN A 247 7.36 4.34 23.58
C GLN A 247 6.53 5.19 22.60
N ASP A 248 7.04 5.47 21.42
CA ASP A 248 6.34 6.24 20.40
C ASP A 248 5.46 5.34 19.53
N VAL A 249 5.72 4.03 19.48
CA VAL A 249 4.92 3.10 18.66
C VAL A 249 3.52 2.94 19.23
N LEU A 250 2.51 3.36 18.47
CA LEU A 250 1.09 3.36 18.84
C LEU A 250 0.27 2.32 18.07
N ALA A 251 0.63 2.05 16.83
CA ALA A 251 0.04 0.98 16.03
C ALA A 251 1.12 0.13 15.38
N ALA A 252 0.82 -1.15 15.20
CA ALA A 252 1.68 -2.08 14.50
C ALA A 252 0.81 -3.05 13.71
N ALA A 253 1.21 -3.30 12.46
CA ALA A 253 0.64 -4.34 11.63
C ALA A 253 1.72 -5.36 11.30
N PHE A 254 1.38 -6.65 11.42
CA PHE A 254 2.25 -7.77 11.10
C PHE A 254 1.54 -8.64 10.06
N SER A 255 2.23 -8.97 8.97
CA SER A 255 1.78 -9.95 7.99
C SER A 255 2.60 -11.24 8.12
N ASP A 256 1.91 -12.33 8.43
CA ASP A 256 2.42 -13.71 8.60
C ASP A 256 3.78 -13.85 9.32
N ASN A 257 3.99 -13.12 10.41
CA ASN A 257 5.31 -13.14 11.06
C ASN A 257 5.30 -12.86 12.57
N ILE A 258 4.18 -12.44 13.19
CA ILE A 258 4.20 -12.04 14.60
C ILE A 258 4.56 -13.20 15.52
N TRP A 259 4.09 -14.40 15.17
CA TRP A 259 4.24 -15.61 15.96
C TRP A 259 5.69 -16.13 15.98
N MET A 260 6.52 -15.68 15.03
CA MET A 260 7.95 -15.96 15.01
C MET A 260 8.77 -15.02 15.90
N LYS A 261 8.16 -13.95 16.43
CA LYS A 261 8.89 -12.92 17.19
C LYS A 261 9.05 -13.30 18.66
N ARG A 262 10.23 -13.01 19.21
CA ARG A 262 10.50 -13.18 20.64
C ARG A 262 9.62 -12.24 21.48
N THR A 263 8.98 -12.79 22.51
CA THR A 263 8.08 -12.01 23.39
C THR A 263 8.80 -10.86 24.10
N GLU A 264 10.09 -11.00 24.39
CA GLU A 264 10.95 -9.98 25.00
C GLU A 264 11.15 -8.77 24.07
N VAL A 265 11.10 -9.00 22.75
CA VAL A 265 11.20 -7.96 21.72
C VAL A 265 9.86 -7.24 21.61
N LEU A 266 8.75 -7.98 21.47
CA LEU A 266 7.40 -7.42 21.39
C LEU A 266 7.06 -6.57 22.63
N ALA A 267 7.48 -7.02 23.83
CA ALA A 267 7.27 -6.32 25.10
C ALA A 267 7.99 -4.97 25.21
N LYS A 268 8.81 -4.58 24.21
CA LYS A 268 9.39 -3.23 24.11
C LYS A 268 8.42 -2.21 23.50
N LEU A 269 7.40 -2.65 22.75
CA LEU A 269 6.36 -1.80 22.16
C LEU A 269 5.25 -1.51 23.18
N ARG A 270 5.62 -0.99 24.35
CA ARG A 270 4.74 -0.94 25.55
C ARG A 270 3.55 0.00 25.39
N ASN A 271 3.64 0.97 24.49
CA ASN A 271 2.60 1.96 24.22
C ASN A 271 1.69 1.58 23.05
N LEU A 272 1.84 0.36 22.51
CA LEU A 272 0.98 -0.14 21.44
C LEU A 272 -0.49 -0.14 21.86
N ARG A 273 -1.32 0.51 21.06
CA ARG A 273 -2.78 0.65 21.25
C ARG A 273 -3.57 -0.05 20.16
N SER A 274 -3.01 -0.19 18.97
CA SER A 274 -3.63 -0.91 17.86
C SER A 274 -2.67 -1.99 17.35
N LEU A 275 -3.18 -3.22 17.26
CA LEU A 275 -2.46 -4.35 16.67
C LEU A 275 -3.29 -4.92 15.53
N THR A 276 -2.70 -4.99 14.34
CA THR A 276 -3.30 -5.65 13.19
C THR A 276 -2.48 -6.85 12.77
N LEU A 277 -3.15 -7.98 12.55
CA LEU A 277 -2.57 -9.23 12.12
C LEU A 277 -3.19 -9.64 10.80
N VAL A 278 -2.37 -9.82 9.78
CA VAL A 278 -2.78 -10.13 8.40
C VAL A 278 -2.18 -11.47 8.00
N ASP A 279 -3.00 -12.37 7.45
CA ASP A 279 -2.55 -13.65 6.88
C ASP A 279 -1.76 -14.56 7.85
N ASP A 280 -1.93 -14.40 9.17
CA ASP A 280 -1.24 -15.25 10.17
C ASP A 280 -1.84 -16.67 10.20
N GLU A 281 -1.41 -17.53 9.27
CA GLU A 281 -1.82 -18.94 9.18
C GLU A 281 -1.03 -19.84 10.16
N GLY A 282 0.22 -19.48 10.49
CA GLY A 282 1.11 -20.27 11.35
C GLY A 282 0.82 -20.22 12.85
N CYS A 283 -0.06 -19.32 13.31
CA CYS A 283 -0.19 -19.01 14.73
C CYS A 283 -1.04 -20.03 15.55
N CYS A 284 -1.75 -20.97 14.90
CA CYS A 284 -2.65 -21.89 15.61
C CYS A 284 -1.96 -22.81 16.63
N ALA A 285 -0.62 -22.98 16.53
CA ALA A 285 0.19 -23.78 17.44
C ALA A 285 0.68 -23.02 18.68
N ILE A 286 0.53 -21.69 18.74
CA ILE A 286 1.09 -20.85 19.80
C ILE A 286 -0.02 -20.36 20.73
N ASP A 287 0.29 -20.31 22.03
CA ASP A 287 -0.57 -19.64 23.00
C ASP A 287 -0.52 -18.12 22.77
N PHE A 288 -1.47 -17.62 22.00
CA PHE A 288 -1.56 -16.21 21.63
C PHE A 288 -1.65 -15.26 22.84
N ARG A 289 -1.99 -15.76 24.04
CA ARG A 289 -1.92 -14.97 25.28
C ARG A 289 -0.50 -14.48 25.55
N THR A 290 0.54 -15.24 25.16
CA THR A 290 1.94 -14.83 25.33
C THR A 290 2.25 -13.55 24.55
N ILE A 291 1.73 -13.43 23.33
CA ILE A 291 1.87 -12.24 22.47
C ILE A 291 1.04 -11.09 23.01
N ILE A 292 -0.23 -11.32 23.32
CA ILE A 292 -1.15 -10.27 23.77
C ILE A 292 -0.71 -9.65 25.11
N ASN A 293 -0.12 -10.44 26.01
CA ASN A 293 0.44 -9.94 27.26
C ASN A 293 1.63 -8.97 27.07
N CYS A 294 2.24 -8.92 25.89
CA CYS A 294 3.27 -7.92 25.58
C CYS A 294 2.70 -6.50 25.44
N PHE A 295 1.39 -6.36 25.23
CA PHE A 295 0.74 -5.09 24.90
C PHE A 295 -0.33 -4.70 25.94
N PRO A 296 0.07 -4.28 27.15
CA PRO A 296 -0.86 -4.00 28.25
C PRO A 296 -1.80 -2.80 28.01
N LEU A 297 -1.47 -1.96 27.02
CA LEU A 297 -2.23 -0.77 26.64
C LEU A 297 -3.08 -0.97 25.38
N LEU A 298 -3.20 -2.20 24.89
CA LEU A 298 -3.93 -2.50 23.65
C LEU A 298 -5.42 -2.14 23.76
N GLU A 299 -5.89 -1.32 22.82
CA GLU A 299 -7.27 -0.84 22.71
C GLU A 299 -7.97 -1.41 21.48
N GLN A 300 -7.23 -1.77 20.43
CA GLN A 300 -7.75 -2.28 19.18
C GLN A 300 -6.96 -3.51 18.74
N LEU A 301 -7.67 -4.57 18.37
CA LEU A 301 -7.09 -5.80 17.80
C LEU A 301 -7.84 -6.14 16.52
N HIS A 302 -7.13 -6.12 15.39
CA HIS A 302 -7.69 -6.39 14.08
C HIS A 302 -7.06 -7.66 13.51
N LEU A 303 -7.90 -8.62 13.12
CA LEU A 303 -7.49 -9.85 12.46
C LEU A 303 -8.05 -9.84 11.04
N GLU A 304 -7.18 -9.99 10.05
CA GLU A 304 -7.54 -10.06 8.65
C GLU A 304 -7.00 -11.35 8.05
N ASN A 305 -7.90 -12.16 7.48
CA ASN A 305 -7.59 -13.47 6.90
C ASN A 305 -6.68 -14.35 7.81
N SER A 306 -6.86 -14.22 9.13
CA SER A 306 -5.97 -14.85 10.11
C SER A 306 -6.60 -16.11 10.69
N ARG A 307 -5.80 -17.15 10.95
CA ARG A 307 -6.28 -18.44 11.51
C ARG A 307 -5.64 -18.77 12.85
N ILE A 308 -5.47 -17.75 13.70
CA ILE A 308 -4.84 -17.89 15.03
C ILE A 308 -5.63 -18.84 15.95
N TRP A 309 -6.96 -18.84 15.89
CA TRP A 309 -7.79 -19.61 16.81
C TRP A 309 -8.65 -20.66 16.11
N LEU A 310 -8.68 -21.86 16.67
CA LEU A 310 -9.60 -22.92 16.25
C LEU A 310 -11.06 -22.56 16.55
N ASN A 311 -11.30 -21.92 17.69
CA ASN A 311 -12.62 -21.47 18.10
C ASN A 311 -12.62 -20.15 18.87
N ALA A 312 -13.80 -19.61 19.13
CA ALA A 312 -13.94 -18.32 19.78
C ALA A 312 -13.50 -18.28 21.26
N ASP A 313 -13.15 -19.40 21.91
CA ASP A 313 -12.59 -19.35 23.28
C ASP A 313 -11.26 -18.59 23.30
N GLY A 314 -10.45 -18.68 22.22
CA GLY A 314 -9.21 -17.91 22.08
C GLY A 314 -9.43 -16.39 22.06
N ILE A 315 -10.51 -15.93 21.43
CA ILE A 315 -10.93 -14.52 21.46
C ILE A 315 -11.18 -14.09 22.90
N TRP A 316 -11.96 -14.88 23.65
CA TRP A 316 -12.36 -14.52 25.01
C TRP A 316 -11.19 -14.54 25.99
N ASP A 317 -10.23 -15.44 25.78
CA ASP A 317 -8.97 -15.44 26.52
C ASP A 317 -8.13 -14.18 26.24
N ALA A 318 -8.07 -13.72 24.97
CA ALA A 318 -7.41 -12.45 24.63
C ALA A 318 -8.14 -11.23 25.20
N VAL A 319 -9.48 -11.19 25.15
CA VAL A 319 -10.31 -10.14 25.76
C VAL A 319 -10.11 -10.08 27.28
N LEU A 320 -9.92 -11.23 27.92
CA LEU A 320 -9.64 -11.32 29.36
C LEU A 320 -8.23 -10.80 29.70
N ALA A 321 -7.23 -11.09 28.86
CA ALA A 321 -5.86 -10.62 29.02
C ALA A 321 -5.73 -9.10 28.76
N CYS A 322 -6.55 -8.53 27.87
CA CYS A 322 -6.56 -7.10 27.52
C CYS A 322 -7.83 -6.39 28.00
N PRO A 323 -7.90 -5.97 29.28
CA PRO A 323 -9.08 -5.29 29.82
C PRO A 323 -9.37 -3.93 29.15
N ARG A 324 -8.37 -3.33 28.49
CA ARG A 324 -8.48 -2.06 27.74
C ARG A 324 -8.98 -2.22 26.32
N LEU A 325 -9.05 -3.45 25.79
CA LEU A 325 -9.45 -3.70 24.40
C LEU A 325 -10.88 -3.21 24.17
N ARG A 326 -11.08 -2.19 23.34
CA ARG A 326 -12.39 -1.59 23.03
C ARG A 326 -12.96 -2.08 21.72
N VAL A 327 -12.08 -2.31 20.75
CA VAL A 327 -12.43 -2.74 19.40
C VAL A 327 -11.72 -4.04 19.10
N PHE A 328 -12.47 -5.01 18.61
CA PHE A 328 -11.94 -6.23 18.04
C PHE A 328 -12.56 -6.40 16.65
N SER A 329 -11.78 -6.75 15.64
CA SER A 329 -12.32 -7.04 14.31
C SER A 329 -11.77 -8.33 13.73
N MET A 330 -12.62 -9.01 12.98
CA MET A 330 -12.27 -10.13 12.10
C MET A 330 -12.80 -9.84 10.70
N SER A 331 -11.92 -9.78 9.72
CA SER A 331 -12.27 -9.54 8.32
C SER A 331 -11.72 -10.62 7.39
N ASN A 332 -12.46 -10.89 6.32
CA ASN A 332 -12.04 -11.79 5.23
C ASN A 332 -11.66 -13.20 5.74
N GLN A 333 -12.35 -13.70 6.76
CA GLN A 333 -12.02 -14.97 7.40
C GLN A 333 -13.13 -15.98 7.21
N VAL A 334 -12.77 -17.16 6.71
CA VAL A 334 -13.68 -18.31 6.63
C VAL A 334 -13.85 -18.91 8.02
N LEU A 335 -15.06 -18.78 8.59
CA LEU A 335 -15.40 -19.35 9.90
C LEU A 335 -16.08 -20.71 9.74
N TYR A 336 -15.45 -21.76 10.23
CA TYR A 336 -16.01 -23.12 10.27
C TYR A 336 -16.96 -23.30 11.46
N ASP A 337 -17.81 -24.33 11.42
CA ASP A 337 -18.79 -24.56 12.50
C ASP A 337 -18.12 -24.81 13.87
N ASP A 338 -16.93 -25.41 13.87
CA ASP A 338 -16.09 -25.59 15.08
C ASP A 338 -15.71 -24.26 15.74
N PHE A 339 -15.69 -23.16 14.98
CA PHE A 339 -15.42 -21.83 15.55
C PHE A 339 -16.46 -21.43 16.60
N PHE A 340 -17.72 -21.86 16.38
CA PHE A 340 -18.85 -21.58 17.26
C PHE A 340 -18.98 -22.59 18.41
N ALA A 341 -18.15 -23.64 18.44
CA ALA A 341 -18.06 -24.61 19.53
C ALA A 341 -17.25 -24.06 20.73
N PHE A 342 -17.56 -22.83 21.15
CA PHE A 342 -16.92 -22.17 22.30
C PHE A 342 -17.81 -22.19 23.55
N SER A 343 -17.19 -21.99 24.72
CA SER A 343 -17.92 -21.95 25.98
C SER A 343 -18.51 -20.57 26.25
N LYS A 344 -19.86 -20.50 26.33
CA LYS A 344 -20.57 -19.28 26.77
C LYS A 344 -20.11 -18.79 28.15
N SER A 345 -19.64 -19.69 29.02
CA SER A 345 -19.13 -19.29 30.34
C SER A 345 -17.80 -18.53 30.23
N THR A 346 -16.94 -18.87 29.26
CA THR A 346 -15.68 -18.15 28.97
C THR A 346 -15.98 -16.72 28.51
N MET A 347 -16.89 -16.57 27.54
CA MET A 347 -17.35 -15.26 27.08
C MET A 347 -17.92 -14.41 28.22
N ASN A 348 -18.86 -14.97 28.99
CA ASN A 348 -19.47 -14.26 30.12
C ASN A 348 -18.42 -13.86 31.16
N ARG A 349 -17.46 -14.73 31.47
CA ARG A 349 -16.36 -14.43 32.39
C ARG A 349 -15.53 -13.24 31.88
N ALA A 350 -15.12 -13.25 30.62
CA ALA A 350 -14.33 -12.18 30.02
C ALA A 350 -15.10 -10.84 30.02
N LEU A 351 -16.35 -10.85 29.56
CA LEU A 351 -17.13 -9.63 29.41
C LEU A 351 -17.64 -9.05 30.73
N ASN A 352 -17.97 -9.88 31.72
CA ASN A 352 -18.48 -9.39 33.01
C ASN A 352 -17.46 -8.56 33.78
N GLN A 353 -16.17 -8.87 33.62
CA GLN A 353 -15.06 -8.15 34.27
C GLN A 353 -14.78 -6.77 33.65
N ARG A 354 -15.37 -6.47 32.48
CA ARG A 354 -15.11 -5.22 31.77
C ARG A 354 -15.94 -4.08 32.32
N MET A 355 -15.34 -2.89 32.40
CA MET A 355 -16.05 -1.66 32.74
C MET A 355 -16.81 -1.09 31.54
N GLU A 356 -16.20 -1.16 30.36
CA GLU A 356 -16.75 -0.65 29.11
C GLU A 356 -17.16 -1.81 28.19
N ALA A 357 -18.19 -1.56 27.36
CA ALA A 357 -18.63 -2.52 26.35
C ALA A 357 -17.52 -2.77 25.30
N LEU A 358 -17.38 -4.01 24.87
CA LEU A 358 -16.52 -4.39 23.75
C LEU A 358 -17.31 -4.23 22.45
N THR A 359 -16.70 -3.65 21.42
CA THR A 359 -17.25 -3.65 20.06
C THR A 359 -16.52 -4.67 19.21
N MET A 360 -17.26 -5.62 18.64
CA MET A 360 -16.75 -6.65 17.74
C MET A 360 -17.28 -6.41 16.32
N HIS A 361 -16.37 -6.28 15.37
CA HIS A 361 -16.68 -6.16 13.95
C HIS A 361 -16.38 -7.47 13.22
N PHE A 362 -17.35 -7.96 12.46
CA PHE A 362 -17.17 -9.13 11.59
C PHE A 362 -17.50 -8.73 10.16
N TYR A 363 -16.54 -8.81 9.26
CA TYR A 363 -16.74 -8.37 7.87
C TYR A 363 -16.33 -9.45 6.89
N LYS A 364 -17.23 -9.82 5.97
CA LYS A 364 -17.00 -10.89 4.98
C LYS A 364 -16.57 -12.20 5.65
N THR A 365 -17.39 -12.70 6.58
CA THR A 365 -17.15 -13.97 7.29
C THR A 365 -18.12 -15.09 6.91
N ASP A 366 -19.13 -14.78 6.10
CA ASP A 366 -20.17 -15.68 5.58
C ASP A 366 -20.98 -16.43 6.67
N LYS A 367 -20.94 -15.94 7.92
CA LYS A 367 -21.56 -16.57 9.11
C LYS A 367 -22.22 -15.56 10.05
N GLU A 368 -22.70 -14.43 9.52
CA GLU A 368 -23.28 -13.32 10.27
C GLU A 368 -24.49 -13.74 11.13
N ASP A 369 -25.30 -14.68 10.63
CA ASP A 369 -26.45 -15.24 11.36
C ASP A 369 -26.01 -16.02 12.61
N LEU A 370 -25.00 -16.89 12.47
CA LEU A 370 -24.46 -17.67 13.59
C LEU A 370 -23.75 -16.77 14.61
N ILE A 371 -23.00 -15.77 14.14
CA ILE A 371 -22.39 -14.76 15.00
C ILE A 371 -23.49 -14.06 15.82
N SER A 372 -24.55 -13.56 15.17
CA SER A 372 -25.68 -12.90 15.82
C SER A 372 -26.41 -13.78 16.84
N GLN A 373 -26.42 -15.09 16.63
CA GLN A 373 -27.03 -16.06 17.55
C GLN A 373 -26.15 -16.32 18.77
N HIS A 374 -24.84 -16.49 18.58
CA HIS A 374 -23.92 -16.94 19.62
C HIS A 374 -23.30 -15.79 20.43
N PHE A 375 -23.02 -14.65 19.81
CA PHE A 375 -22.31 -13.50 20.42
C PHE A 375 -23.32 -12.52 21.03
N ARG A 376 -23.96 -12.93 22.12
CA ARG A 376 -24.98 -12.12 22.83
C ARG A 376 -24.58 -11.85 24.27
N HIS A 377 -24.34 -10.58 24.59
CA HIS A 377 -24.06 -10.14 25.96
C HIS A 377 -24.35 -8.64 26.12
N PRO A 378 -24.84 -8.14 27.28
CA PRO A 378 -25.15 -6.71 27.46
C PRO A 378 -23.95 -5.75 27.31
N LYS A 379 -22.72 -6.26 27.50
CA LYS A 379 -21.46 -5.51 27.33
C LYS A 379 -20.76 -5.81 26.00
N LEU A 380 -21.50 -6.30 25.00
CA LEU A 380 -20.98 -6.65 23.69
C LEU A 380 -21.83 -6.00 22.61
N ASN A 381 -21.19 -5.19 21.77
CA ASN A 381 -21.77 -4.64 20.55
C ASN A 381 -21.20 -5.41 19.36
N VAL A 382 -22.06 -5.99 18.54
CA VAL A 382 -21.65 -6.70 17.32
C VAL A 382 -22.04 -5.88 16.11
N SER A 383 -21.11 -5.67 15.19
CA SER A 383 -21.32 -4.99 13.91
C SER A 383 -20.83 -5.86 12.75
N PHE A 384 -21.47 -5.70 11.59
CA PHE A 384 -21.10 -6.37 10.34
C PHE A 384 -20.51 -5.43 9.28
N SER A 385 -20.18 -4.21 9.69
CA SER A 385 -19.57 -3.21 8.82
C SER A 385 -18.05 -3.42 8.73
N ALA A 386 -17.47 -3.10 7.55
CA ALA A 386 -16.04 -2.93 7.44
C ALA A 386 -15.53 -1.93 8.49
N THR A 387 -14.39 -2.22 9.10
CA THR A 387 -13.64 -1.26 9.89
C THR A 387 -12.84 -0.37 8.94
N SER A 388 -12.60 0.89 9.31
CA SER A 388 -11.76 1.82 8.55
C SER A 388 -10.28 1.44 8.51
N SER A 389 -9.92 0.27 9.03
CA SER A 389 -8.57 -0.27 9.10
C SER A 389 -8.16 -0.70 7.68
N SER A 390 -7.40 0.15 6.99
CA SER A 390 -6.92 -0.03 5.61
C SER A 390 -5.79 -1.06 5.46
N TYR A 391 -5.62 -1.98 6.42
CA TYR A 391 -4.49 -2.92 6.45
C TYR A 391 -4.64 -4.11 5.50
N SER A 392 -5.77 -4.21 4.77
CA SER A 392 -5.97 -5.16 3.67
C SER A 392 -5.04 -4.93 2.47
N GLN A 393 -4.11 -3.98 2.58
CA GLN A 393 -3.10 -3.61 1.60
C GLN A 393 -1.67 -3.90 2.10
N LEU A 394 -1.50 -4.47 3.30
CA LEU A 394 -0.16 -4.82 3.77
C LEU A 394 0.39 -5.97 2.90
N PRO A 395 1.56 -5.81 2.26
CA PRO A 395 2.18 -6.90 1.52
C PRO A 395 2.54 -8.07 2.43
N GLY A 396 2.67 -9.27 1.85
CA GLY A 396 3.12 -10.46 2.57
C GLY A 396 4.48 -10.24 3.24
N GLU A 397 4.68 -10.87 4.40
CA GLU A 397 5.95 -10.83 5.17
C GLU A 397 6.41 -9.42 5.58
N CYS A 398 5.47 -8.46 5.68
CA CYS A 398 5.74 -7.08 6.06
C CYS A 398 5.49 -6.82 7.56
N ILE A 399 6.18 -5.81 8.10
CA ILE A 399 5.79 -5.13 9.35
C ILE A 399 5.62 -3.64 9.07
N GLU A 400 4.51 -3.06 9.52
CA GLU A 400 4.30 -1.62 9.59
C GLU A 400 4.23 -1.17 11.04
N LEU A 401 4.95 -0.10 11.37
CA LEU A 401 4.91 0.57 12.67
C LEU A 401 4.47 2.01 12.49
N GLU A 402 3.51 2.45 13.29
CA GLU A 402 3.08 3.83 13.37
C GLU A 402 3.52 4.47 14.68
N PHE A 403 4.19 5.62 14.57
CA PHE A 403 4.71 6.38 15.69
C PHE A 403 3.80 7.55 16.07
N MET A 404 3.84 7.94 17.34
CA MET A 404 3.19 9.14 17.86
C MET A 404 3.70 10.37 17.13
N ARG A 405 2.76 11.26 16.75
CA ARG A 405 3.13 12.59 16.26
C ARG A 405 3.81 13.35 17.40
N LEU A 406 5.06 13.73 17.19
CA LEU A 406 5.69 14.78 17.98
C LEU A 406 4.94 16.08 17.62
N GLU A 407 3.99 16.48 18.46
CA GLU A 407 3.45 17.84 18.40
C GLU A 407 4.63 18.79 18.67
N SER A 408 4.91 19.68 17.72
CA SER A 408 5.97 20.69 17.80
C SER A 408 5.44 22.02 18.30
#